data_AF-A0A9Q3UV09-F1
#
_entry.id   AF-A0A9Q3UV09-F1
#
_cell.length_a   1.000
_cell.length_b   1.000
_cell.length_c   1.000
_cell.angle_alpha   90.00
_cell.angle_beta   90.00
_cell.angle_gamma   90.00
#
_symmetry.space_group_name_H-M   'P 1'
#
loop_
_entity.id
_entity.type
_entity.pdbx_description
1 polymer ?
#
loop_
_entity_poly.entity_id
_entity_poly.type
_entity_poly.pdbx_seq_one_letter_code
_entity_poly.pdbx_strand_id
1 'polypeptide(L)'
;MKDESADPRGWGMIRIKIKTDSAKFSLDTYIENFEKELMVVNQNEKEMILSLKNKKDSTFVITKNNNKYFLKSNFINETVGETETYELKKE
;
A
#
# COMPACT_ATOMS: atom_id res chain seq x y z
N MET A 1 0.69 -28.33 -18.58
CA MET A 1 0.92 -27.20 -17.67
C MET A 1 0.10 -27.48 -16.42
N LYS A 2 0.74 -27.48 -15.27
CA LYS A 2 0.06 -27.73 -13.99
C LYS A 2 -0.57 -26.40 -13.63
N ASP A 3 -1.90 -26.32 -13.74
CA ASP A 3 -2.68 -25.26 -13.09
C ASP A 3 -2.28 -25.26 -11.61
N GLU A 4 -1.42 -24.32 -11.23
CA GLU A 4 -1.24 -23.97 -9.84
C GLU A 4 -2.52 -23.27 -9.42
N SER A 5 -3.48 -24.08 -8.97
CA SER A 5 -4.62 -23.64 -8.19
C SER A 5 -4.08 -22.76 -7.06
N ALA A 6 -4.14 -21.44 -7.26
CA ALA A 6 -3.87 -20.47 -6.23
C ALA A 6 -4.71 -20.86 -5.01
N ASP A 7 -4.04 -21.23 -3.93
CA ASP A 7 -4.72 -21.62 -2.70
C ASP A 7 -5.59 -20.43 -2.25
N PRO A 8 -6.94 -20.57 -2.20
CA PRO A 8 -7.84 -19.46 -1.89
C PRO A 8 -7.68 -18.94 -0.44
N ARG A 9 -6.77 -19.54 0.34
CA ARG A 9 -6.37 -19.11 1.67
C ARG A 9 -5.24 -18.07 1.68
N GLY A 10 -4.82 -17.59 0.51
CA GLY A 10 -3.81 -16.52 0.41
C GLY A 10 -4.27 -15.27 1.16
N TRP A 11 -3.66 -15.01 2.31
CA TRP A 11 -3.83 -13.77 3.06
C TRP A 11 -2.62 -12.87 2.79
N GLY A 12 -2.89 -11.58 2.66
CA GLY A 12 -1.90 -10.53 2.51
C GLY A 12 -2.21 -9.39 3.47
N MET A 13 -1.19 -8.84 4.10
CA MET A 13 -1.31 -7.70 5.00
C MET A 13 -0.49 -6.53 4.47
N ILE A 14 -1.18 -5.40 4.27
CA ILE A 14 -0.57 -4.12 3.93
C ILE A 14 -0.29 -3.37 5.23
N ARG A 15 0.95 -2.92 5.40
CA ARG A 15 1.31 -2.00 6.50
C ARG A 15 1.99 -0.77 5.94
N ILE A 16 1.62 0.40 6.47
CA ILE A 16 2.28 1.66 6.19
C ILE A 16 2.70 2.28 7.51
N LYS A 17 4.02 2.35 7.73
CA LYS A 17 4.60 3.01 8.90
C LYS A 17 5.01 4.43 8.52
N ILE A 18 4.25 5.41 9.00
CA ILE A 18 4.48 6.83 8.72
C ILE A 18 5.37 7.42 9.83
N LYS A 19 6.45 8.10 9.43
CA LYS A 19 7.30 8.96 10.28
C LYS A 19 7.20 10.40 9.78
N THR A 20 7.86 11.34 10.46
CA THR A 20 7.79 12.78 10.16
C THR A 20 8.03 13.10 8.67
N ASP A 21 9.10 12.56 8.06
CA ASP A 21 9.50 12.91 6.69
C ASP A 21 9.58 11.69 5.74
N SER A 22 9.21 10.51 6.22
CA SER A 22 9.35 9.25 5.47
C SER A 22 8.26 8.28 5.86
N ALA A 23 7.88 7.39 4.95
CA ALA A 23 7.03 6.26 5.28
C ALA A 23 7.67 4.95 4.80
N LYS A 24 7.28 3.83 5.40
CA LYS A 24 7.68 2.50 4.96
C LYS A 24 6.44 1.69 4.63
N PHE A 25 6.39 1.14 3.43
CA PHE A 25 5.36 0.21 2.99
C PHE A 25 5.88 -1.21 3.15
N SER A 26 5.05 -2.12 3.67
CA SER A 26 5.25 -3.56 3.57
C SER A 26 4.01 -4.23 3.01
N LEU A 27 4.24 -5.23 2.15
CA LEU A 27 3.26 -6.23 1.78
C LEU A 27 3.75 -7.57 2.29
N ASP A 28 3.07 -8.09 3.28
CA ASP A 28 3.36 -9.38 3.90
C ASP A 28 2.33 -10.39 3.39
N THR A 29 2.74 -11.30 2.50
CA THR A 29 1.90 -12.40 2.01
C THR A 29 2.39 -13.73 2.57
N TYR A 30 1.62 -14.80 2.34
CA TYR A 30 2.05 -16.16 2.67
C TYR A 30 3.32 -16.60 1.92
N ILE A 31 3.53 -16.12 0.69
CA ILE A 31 4.62 -16.56 -0.20
C ILE A 31 5.84 -15.65 -0.05
N GLU A 32 5.60 -14.34 -0.10
CA GLU A 32 6.66 -13.33 -0.10
C GLU A 32 6.30 -12.16 0.82
N ASN A 33 7.33 -11.64 1.48
CA ASN A 33 7.31 -10.38 2.19
C ASN A 33 8.26 -9.42 1.49
N PHE A 34 7.78 -8.22 1.17
CA PHE A 34 8.68 -7.19 0.67
C PHE A 34 8.34 -5.82 1.24
N GLU A 35 9.37 -5.00 1.33
CA GLU A 35 9.32 -3.68 1.91
C GLU A 35 9.82 -2.63 0.92
N LYS A 36 9.25 -1.43 1.02
CA LYS A 36 9.66 -0.28 0.24
C LYS A 36 9.69 0.99 1.07
N GLU A 37 10.73 1.79 0.85
CA GLU A 37 10.84 3.13 1.40
C GLU A 37 10.00 4.11 0.55
N LEU A 38 9.18 4.88 1.23
CA LEU A 38 8.31 5.91 0.67
C LEU A 38 8.76 7.30 1.12
N MET A 39 8.57 8.27 0.24
CA MET A 39 8.71 9.70 0.52
C MET A 39 7.36 10.39 0.49
N VAL A 40 7.18 11.37 1.37
CA VAL A 40 5.99 12.24 1.37
C VAL A 40 6.09 13.19 0.18
N VAL A 41 5.09 13.16 -0.70
CA VAL A 41 4.99 14.07 -1.85
C VAL A 41 4.11 15.27 -1.50
N ASN A 42 2.98 15.02 -0.85
CA ASN A 42 2.07 16.06 -0.38
C ASN A 42 1.28 15.55 0.84
N GLN A 43 0.88 16.46 1.72
CA GLN A 43 0.04 16.14 2.88
C GLN A 43 -0.84 17.32 3.24
N ASN A 44 -2.11 17.03 3.48
CA ASN A 44 -3.08 17.91 4.11
C ASN A 44 -3.94 17.14 5.12
N GLU A 45 -4.95 17.78 5.71
CA GLU A 45 -5.79 17.17 6.75
C GLU A 45 -6.62 15.97 6.28
N LYS A 46 -6.92 15.89 4.98
CA LYS A 46 -7.79 14.86 4.38
C LYS A 46 -7.04 13.84 3.54
N GLU A 47 -5.83 14.16 3.11
CA GLU A 47 -5.08 13.36 2.15
C GLU A 47 -3.58 13.40 2.43
N MET A 48 -2.93 12.26 2.24
CA MET A 48 -1.49 12.13 2.16
C MET A 48 -1.13 11.38 0.88
N ILE A 49 -0.24 11.98 0.08
CA ILE A 49 0.30 11.41 -1.15
C ILE A 49 1.75 11.03 -0.89
N LEU A 50 2.07 9.76 -1.13
CA LEU A 50 3.41 9.20 -1.01
C LEU A 50 3.85 8.61 -2.35
N SER A 51 5.16 8.47 -2.52
CA SER A 51 5.76 7.74 -3.66
C SER A 51 6.94 6.91 -3.19
N LEU A 52 7.29 5.87 -3.95
CA LEU A 52 8.55 5.15 -3.75
C LEU A 52 9.72 6.11 -3.95
N LYS A 53 10.70 6.04 -3.05
CA LYS A 53 11.92 6.87 -3.11
C LYS A 53 12.65 6.77 -4.46
N ASN A 54 12.59 5.62 -5.13
CA ASN A 54 13.30 5.34 -6.38
C ASN A 54 12.38 5.25 -7.62
N LYS A 55 11.06 5.44 -7.49
CA LYS A 55 10.10 5.38 -8.62
C LYS A 55 9.03 6.45 -8.42
N LYS A 56 9.28 7.66 -8.92
CA LYS A 56 8.40 8.82 -8.68
C LYS A 56 6.99 8.67 -9.25
N ASP A 57 6.81 7.85 -10.28
CA ASP A 57 5.48 7.59 -10.86
C ASP A 57 4.62 6.65 -10.00
N SER A 58 5.21 6.02 -8.97
CA SER A 58 4.43 5.28 -7.98
C SER A 58 3.73 6.24 -7.04
N THR A 59 2.46 5.95 -6.76
CA THR A 59 1.60 6.77 -5.93
C THR A 59 0.94 5.88 -4.89
N PHE A 60 0.96 6.33 -3.64
CA PHE A 60 0.12 5.81 -2.55
C PHE A 60 -0.67 6.99 -2.02
N VAL A 61 -1.99 6.93 -2.16
CA VAL A 61 -2.90 7.98 -1.70
C VAL A 61 -3.65 7.45 -0.50
N ILE A 62 -3.38 8.03 0.67
CA ILE A 62 -4.13 7.77 1.89
C ILE A 62 -5.13 8.90 2.06
N THR A 63 -6.41 8.58 2.04
CA THR A 63 -7.51 9.54 2.27
C THR A 63 -8.17 9.28 3.61
N LYS A 64 -8.56 10.36 4.30
CA LYS A 64 -9.34 10.31 5.53
C LYS A 64 -10.78 10.71 5.23
N ASN A 65 -11.73 9.83 5.49
CA ASN A 65 -13.16 10.08 5.37
C ASN A 65 -13.91 9.52 6.60
N ASN A 66 -14.68 10.35 7.30
CA ASN A 66 -15.45 9.95 8.49
C ASN A 66 -14.62 9.14 9.53
N ASN A 67 -13.41 9.62 9.85
CA ASN A 67 -12.43 8.96 10.74
C ASN A 67 -11.93 7.58 10.28
N LYS A 68 -12.26 7.15 9.07
CA LYS A 68 -11.65 5.99 8.41
C LYS A 68 -10.54 6.45 7.47
N TYR A 69 -9.57 5.57 7.26
CA TYR A 69 -8.46 5.79 6.35
C TYR A 69 -8.58 4.80 5.19
N PHE A 70 -8.37 5.28 3.97
CA PHE A 70 -8.44 4.46 2.77
C PHE A 70 -7.18 4.66 1.93
N LEU A 71 -6.60 3.56 1.45
CA LEU A 71 -5.42 3.53 0.61
C LEU A 71 -5.79 3.14 -0.81
N LYS A 72 -5.32 3.93 -1.77
CA LYS A 72 -5.22 3.57 -3.19
C LYS A 72 -3.77 3.65 -3.62
N SER A 73 -3.31 2.71 -4.44
CA SER A 73 -1.95 2.78 -4.96
C SER A 73 -1.81 2.08 -6.30
N ASN A 74 -1.24 2.78 -7.29
CA ASN A 74 -0.90 2.15 -8.58
C ASN A 74 0.18 1.08 -8.42
N PHE A 75 1.13 1.25 -7.50
CA PHE A 75 2.16 0.27 -7.24
C PHE A 75 1.58 -1.04 -6.68
N ILE A 76 0.63 -0.93 -5.74
CA ILE A 76 -0.06 -2.13 -5.24
C ILE A 76 -0.86 -2.76 -6.37
N ASN A 77 -1.58 -1.98 -7.17
CA ASN A 77 -2.36 -2.50 -8.29
C ASN A 77 -1.48 -3.24 -9.31
N GLU A 78 -0.32 -2.69 -9.66
CA GLU A 78 0.68 -3.35 -10.53
C GLU A 78 1.21 -4.65 -9.90
N THR A 79 1.36 -4.69 -8.58
CA THR A 79 1.89 -5.85 -7.85
C THR A 79 0.87 -6.99 -7.77
N VAL A 80 -0.39 -6.66 -7.47
CA VAL A 80 -1.46 -7.67 -7.26
C VAL A 80 -2.23 -7.99 -8.54
N GLY A 81 -2.11 -7.16 -9.58
CA GLY A 81 -2.82 -7.31 -10.85
C GLY A 81 -4.26 -6.77 -10.86
N GLU A 82 -4.71 -6.13 -9.79
CA GLU A 82 -6.09 -5.67 -9.60
C GLU A 82 -6.14 -4.22 -9.08
N THR A 83 -7.20 -3.49 -9.41
CA THR A 83 -7.38 -2.11 -8.93
C THR A 83 -8.30 -2.08 -7.72
N GLU A 84 -7.73 -1.86 -6.55
CA GLU A 84 -8.45 -1.97 -5.29
C GLU A 84 -8.33 -0.74 -4.38
N THR A 85 -9.23 -0.66 -3.39
CA THR A 85 -9.19 0.34 -2.32
C THR A 85 -9.17 -0.36 -0.97
N TYR A 86 -8.16 -0.05 -0.16
CA TYR A 86 -7.93 -0.74 1.11
C TYR A 86 -8.33 0.15 2.28
N GLU A 87 -9.23 -0.31 3.16
CA GLU A 87 -9.49 0.37 4.44
C GLU A 87 -8.32 0.08 5.40
N LEU A 88 -7.67 1.15 5.88
CA LEU A 88 -6.57 1.06 6.84
C LEU A 88 -7.10 1.26 8.26
N LYS A 89 -6.60 0.43 9.18
CA LYS A 89 -6.78 0.63 10.62
C LYS A 89 -5.52 1.23 11.21
N LYS A 90 -5.70 2.28 12.03
CA LYS A 90 -4.60 2.86 12.80
C LYS A 90 -4.38 2.00 14.04
N GLU A 91 -3.17 1.48 14.19
CA GLU A 91 -2.67 0.79 15.38
C GLU A 91 -1.82 1.74 16.25
#